data_AF-A0A520USG4-F1
#
_entry.id   AF-A0A520USG4-F1
#
_cell.length_a   1.000
_cell.length_b   1.000
_cell.length_c   1.000
_cell.angle_alpha   90.00
_cell.angle_beta   90.00
_cell.angle_gamma   90.00
#
_symmetry.space_group_name_H-M   'P 1'
#
loop_
_entity.id
_entity.type
_entity.pdbx_description
1 polymer ?
#
loop_
_entity_poly.entity_id
_entity_poly.type
_entity_poly.pdbx_seq_one_letter_code
_entity_poly.pdbx_strand_id
1 'polypeptide(L)' 'MKKLNLKKFDLKIKIKDNKRLIFDCIRNSYFHLTKEEWVRQNVIQTLINDYDIPKSKISVEKGFKINSLNKRFDIVVFNS' A
#
# COMPACT_ATOMS: atom_id res chain seq x y z
N MET A 1 7.98 10.02 -10.60
CA MET A 1 7.65 9.85 -9.17
C MET A 1 8.66 10.61 -8.35
N LYS A 2 8.25 11.27 -7.26
CA LYS A 2 9.19 11.92 -6.35
C LYS A 2 9.94 10.84 -5.55
N LYS A 3 11.25 10.99 -5.41
CA LYS A 3 12.05 10.16 -4.50
C LYS A 3 11.59 10.44 -3.07
N LEU A 4 11.19 9.40 -2.35
CA LEU A 4 10.81 9.48 -0.94
C LEU A 4 12.07 9.35 -0.07
N ASN A 5 11.98 9.82 1.18
CA ASN A 5 13.02 9.59 2.18
C ASN A 5 12.88 8.19 2.82
N LEU A 6 12.77 7.17 1.97
CA LEU A 6 12.64 5.76 2.31
C LEU A 6 13.67 4.98 1.49
N LYS A 7 13.99 3.75 1.92
CA LYS A 7 14.80 2.84 1.10
C LYS A 7 14.11 2.60 -0.25
N LYS A 8 14.91 2.32 -1.28
CA LYS A 8 14.38 1.99 -2.59
C LYS A 8 13.94 0.53 -2.59
N PHE A 9 12.73 0.30 -3.08
CA PHE A 9 12.18 -1.04 -3.27
C PHE A 9 11.81 -1.24 -4.73
N ASP A 10 12.01 -2.47 -5.23
CA ASP A 10 11.62 -2.85 -6.58
C ASP A 10 10.10 -3.08 -6.65
N LEU A 11 9.39 -1.97 -6.83
CA LEU A 11 7.94 -1.97 -6.98
C LEU A 11 7.56 -2.41 -8.40
N LYS A 12 6.70 -3.42 -8.50
CA LYS A 12 6.20 -3.92 -9.79
C LYS A 12 5.27 -2.90 -10.41
N ILE A 13 5.77 -2.16 -11.41
CA ILE A 13 5.02 -1.19 -12.20
C ILE A 13 4.83 -1.74 -13.62
N LYS A 14 3.63 -1.59 -14.17
CA LYS A 14 3.35 -1.90 -15.58
C LYS A 14 2.55 -0.80 -16.23
N ILE A 15 2.59 -0.74 -17.55
CA ILE A 15 1.75 0.15 -18.35
C ILE A 15 0.70 -0.72 -19.05
N LYS A 16 -0.57 -0.36 -18.90
CA LYS A 16 -1.69 -1.00 -19.59
C LYS A 16 -2.67 0.09 -20.02
N ASP A 17 -3.12 0.05 -21.26
CA ASP A 17 -4.09 1.01 -21.82
C ASP A 17 -3.66 2.48 -21.60
N ASN A 18 -2.37 2.76 -21.83
CA ASN A 18 -1.72 4.05 -21.58
C ASN A 18 -1.77 4.55 -20.12
N LYS A 19 -2.17 3.70 -19.17
CA LYS A 19 -2.20 3.99 -17.73
C LYS A 19 -1.07 3.26 -17.03
N ARG A 20 -0.39 3.95 -16.11
CA ARG A 20 0.60 3.34 -15.23
C ARG A 20 -0.12 2.66 -14.06
N LEU A 21 0.23 1.42 -13.80
CA LEU A 21 -0.30 0.62 -12.71
C LEU A 21 0.82 0.15 -11.81
N ILE A 22 0.55 0.05 -10.52
CA ILE A 22 1.45 -0.50 -9.50
C ILE A 22 0.79 -1.67 -8.81
N PHE A 23 1.56 -2.72 -8.54
CA PHE A 23 1.08 -3.90 -7.84
C PHE A 23 1.04 -3.64 -6.34
N ASP A 24 -0.11 -3.89 -5.73
CA ASP A 24 -0.30 -3.93 -4.29
C ASP A 24 -0.18 -5.36 -3.80
N CYS A 25 0.84 -5.64 -3.00
CA CYS A 25 1.12 -6.99 -2.51
C CYS A 25 0.19 -7.45 -1.36
N ILE A 26 -0.56 -6.54 -0.75
CA ILE A 26 -1.54 -6.84 0.31
C ILE A 26 -2.91 -7.12 -0.32
N ARG A 27 -3.34 -6.30 -1.29
CA ARG A 27 -4.60 -6.49 -2.04
C ARG A 27 -4.48 -7.48 -3.22
N ASN A 28 -3.27 -7.93 -3.53
CA ASN A 28 -2.95 -8.86 -4.62
C ASN A 28 -3.52 -8.42 -5.99
N SER A 29 -3.45 -7.13 -6.29
CA SER A 29 -3.99 -6.57 -7.54
C SER A 29 -3.19 -5.34 -8.01
N TYR A 30 -3.44 -4.92 -9.25
CA TYR A 30 -2.83 -3.73 -9.85
C TYR A 30 -3.76 -2.52 -9.75
N PHE A 31 -3.23 -1.41 -9.24
CA PHE A 31 -3.96 -0.16 -9.06
C PHE A 31 -3.33 0.97 -9.86
N HIS A 32 -4.11 2.02 -10.16
CA HIS A 32 -3.59 3.21 -10.81
C HIS A 32 -2.45 3.82 -9.99
N LEU A 33 -1.33 4.04 -10.67
CA LEU A 33 -0.14 4.57 -10.06
C LEU A 33 -0.30 6.08 -9.83
N THR A 34 -0.94 6.45 -8.73
CA THR A 34 -1.10 7.82 -8.25
C THR A 34 0.04 8.20 -7.30
N LYS A 35 0.14 9.48 -6.91
CA LYS A 35 1.11 9.92 -5.90
C LYS A 35 0.85 9.28 -4.53
N GLU A 36 -0.42 9.14 -4.18
CA GLU A 36 -0.87 8.50 -2.93
C GLU A 36 -0.53 7.00 -2.95
N GLU A 37 -0.86 6.29 -4.03
CA GLU A 37 -0.56 4.86 -4.16
C GLU A 37 0.95 4.60 -4.19
N TRP A 38 1.73 5.50 -4.79
CA TRP A 38 3.19 5.45 -4.71
C TRP A 38 3.71 5.51 -3.28
N VAL A 39 3.18 6.43 -2.45
CA VAL A 39 3.56 6.52 -1.03
C VAL A 39 3.10 5.27 -0.29
N ARG A 40 1.84 4.85 -0.45
CA ARG A 40 1.27 3.65 0.19
C ARG A 40 2.13 2.40 -0.08
N GLN A 41 2.47 2.14 -1.34
CA GLN A 41 3.27 0.96 -1.69
C GLN A 41 4.71 1.03 -1.15
N ASN A 42 5.33 2.21 -1.12
CA ASN A 42 6.65 2.35 -0.48
C ASN A 42 6.55 2.10 1.04
N VAL A 43 5.51 2.62 1.72
CA VAL A 43 5.30 2.38 3.16
C VAL A 43 5.06 0.90 3.45
N ILE A 44 4.24 0.22 2.65
CA ILE A 44 4.01 -1.24 2.78
C ILE A 44 5.34 -1.99 2.65
N GLN A 45 6.19 -1.66 1.66
CA GLN A 45 7.50 -2.30 1.52
C GLN A 45 8.44 -1.99 2.68
N THR A 46 8.42 -0.78 3.22
CA THR A 46 9.17 -0.44 4.44
C THR A 46 8.71 -1.32 5.61
N LEU A 47 7.41 -1.45 5.84
CA LEU A 47 6.88 -2.29 6.92
C LEU A 47 7.31 -3.75 6.79
N ILE A 48 7.30 -4.30 5.57
CA ILE A 48 7.66 -5.70 5.32
C ILE A 48 9.18 -5.92 5.43
N ASN A 49 9.99 -5.07 4.81
CA ASN A 49 11.42 -5.34 4.62
C ASN A 49 12.32 -4.67 5.66
N ASP A 50 11.91 -3.53 6.22
CA ASP A 50 12.72 -2.80 7.22
C ASP A 50 12.25 -3.05 8.65
N TYR A 51 10.98 -3.41 8.85
CA TYR A 51 10.38 -3.68 10.16
C TYR A 51 9.98 -5.15 10.36
N ASP A 52 10.28 -6.02 9.38
CA ASP A 52 9.99 -7.47 9.43
C ASP A 52 8.52 -7.81 9.74
N ILE A 53 7.59 -6.95 9.34
CA ILE A 53 6.17 -7.18 9.58
C ILE A 53 5.64 -8.15 8.52
N PRO A 54 5.11 -9.33 8.91
CA PRO A 54 4.52 -10.26 7.96
C PRO A 54 3.34 -9.63 7.21
N LYS A 55 3.24 -9.86 5.90
CA LYS A 55 2.11 -9.39 5.07
C LYS A 55 0.74 -9.74 5.65
N SER A 56 0.64 -10.91 6.29
CA SER A 56 -0.59 -11.39 6.94
C SER A 56 -1.06 -10.52 8.10
N LYS A 57 -0.16 -9.72 8.70
CA LYS A 57 -0.49 -8.76 9.77
C LYS A 57 -0.80 -7.36 9.25
N ILE A 58 -0.79 -7.14 7.93
CA ILE A 58 -1.04 -5.83 7.32
C ILE A 58 -2.38 -5.85 6.59
N SER A 59 -3.21 -4.84 6.83
CA SER A 59 -4.43 -4.58 6.08
C SER A 59 -4.41 -3.16 5.53
N VAL A 60 -5.01 -2.95 4.36
CA VAL A 60 -5.00 -1.65 3.66
C VAL A 60 -6.36 -1.32 3.07
N GLU A 61 -6.70 -0.03 2.99
CA GLU A 61 -7.89 0.48 2.30
C GLU A 61 -9.23 -0.12 2.76
N LYS A 62 -9.30 -0.67 3.98
CA LYS A 62 -10.51 -1.33 4.47
C LYS A 62 -11.43 -0.32 5.16
N GLY A 63 -12.69 -0.29 4.72
CA GLY A 63 -13.74 0.47 5.37
C GLY A 63 -14.23 -0.20 6.65
N PHE A 64 -14.63 0.59 7.64
CA PHE A 64 -15.25 0.15 8.87
C PHE A 64 -16.25 1.18 9.39
N LYS A 65 -17.16 0.76 10.27
CA LYS A 65 -18.17 1.65 10.88
C LYS A 65 -17.82 1.94 12.33
N ILE A 66 -17.94 3.21 12.72
CA ILE A 66 -17.97 3.63 14.12
C ILE A 66 -19.30 4.33 14.32
N ASN A 67 -20.19 3.74 15.11
CA ASN A 67 -21.58 4.19 15.22
C ASN A 67 -22.21 4.31 13.81
N SER A 68 -22.68 5.49 13.46
CA SER A 68 -23.28 5.80 12.15
C SER A 68 -22.26 6.28 11.10
N LEU A 69 -20.97 6.37 11.43
CA LEU A 69 -19.94 6.94 10.56
C LEU A 69 -19.14 5.85 9.84
N ASN A 70 -19.09 5.91 8.52
CA ASN A 70 -18.18 5.11 7.70
C ASN A 70 -16.79 5.76 7.71
N LYS A 71 -15.78 5.00 8.14
CA LYS A 71 -14.38 5.40 8.11
C LYS A 71 -13.56 4.41 7.30
N ARG A 72 -12.40 4.86 6.84
CA ARG A 72 -11.41 4.05 6.13
C ARG A 72 -10.04 4.39 6.68
N PHE A 73 -9.19 3.38 6.81
CA PHE A 73 -7.78 3.57 7.08
C PHE A 73 -6.95 3.27 5.83
N ASP A 74 -5.79 3.91 5.70
CA ASP A 74 -4.85 3.63 4.63
C ASP A 74 -4.12 2.30 4.87
N ILE A 75 -3.51 2.15 6.05
CA ILE A 75 -2.73 0.98 6.47
C ILE A 75 -2.95 0.73 7.96
N VAL A 76 -3.19 -0.53 8.33
CA VAL A 76 -3.22 -1.02 9.73
C VAL A 76 -2.30 -2.22 9.86
N VAL A 77 -1.51 -2.24 10.94
CA VAL A 77 -0.69 -3.38 11.35
C VAL A 77 -1.31 -3.98 12.61
N PHE A 78 -1.61 -5.26 12.59
CA PHE A 78 -2.15 -5.97 13.75
C PHE A 78 -1.02 -6.49 14.62
N ASN A 79 -1.13 -6.25 15.93
CA ASN A 79 -0.34 -6.93 16.95
C ASN A 79 -1.26 -7.90 17.67
N SER A 80 -0.89 -9.17 17.71
CA SER A 80 -1.66 -10.22 18.38
C SER A 80 -1.06 -10.49 19.74
#